data_AF-A0A067DWG1-F1
#
_entry.id   AF-A0A067DWG1-F1
#
_cell.length_a   1.000
_cell.length_b   1.000
_cell.length_c   1.000
_cell.angle_alpha   90.00
_cell.angle_beta   90.00
_cell.angle_gamma   90.00
#
_symmetry.space_group_name_H-M   'P 1'
#
loop_
_entity.id
_entity.type
_entity.pdbx_description
1 polymer ?
#
loop_
_entity_poly.entity_id
_entity_poly.type
_entity_poly.pdbx_seq_one_letter_code
_entity_poly.pdbx_strand_id
1 'polypeptide(L)'
;MYSEDLCKRLSSELSGKLEMAVLLWMHDPAGRDAVVVRNSLTTGNLKAATEVICSRTPSQIQLIRQHYHSKFGVHLEDDIKRHTSGDHEKVEYVSLLFYLRYCVC
;
A
#
# COMPACT_ATOMS: atom_id res chain seq x y z
N MET A 1 31.26 -12.80 -3.45
CA MET A 1 30.01 -12.03 -3.22
C MET A 1 28.87 -13.02 -3.12
N TYR A 2 27.98 -12.88 -2.14
CA TYR A 2 26.85 -13.79 -1.92
C TYR A 2 25.97 -13.88 -3.19
N SER A 3 25.61 -15.08 -3.63
CA SER A 3 24.78 -15.29 -4.85
C SER A 3 23.30 -15.45 -4.54
N GLU A 4 22.88 -15.21 -3.30
CA GLU A 4 21.50 -15.35 -2.86
C GLU A 4 20.85 -13.98 -2.68
N ASP A 5 19.56 -13.94 -2.97
CA ASP A 5 18.72 -12.78 -2.73
C ASP A 5 18.56 -12.55 -1.22
N LEU A 6 18.94 -11.37 -0.76
CA LEU A 6 18.95 -11.00 0.66
C LEU A 6 17.54 -11.06 1.27
N CYS A 7 16.50 -10.71 0.50
CA CYS A 7 15.12 -10.77 0.99
C CYS A 7 14.69 -12.21 1.25
N LYS A 8 15.06 -13.15 0.35
CA LYS A 8 14.77 -14.58 0.55
C LYS A 8 15.40 -15.13 1.82
N ARG A 9 16.65 -14.78 2.09
CA ARG A 9 17.38 -15.25 3.26
C ARG A 9 16.84 -14.64 4.56
N LEU A 10 16.45 -13.37 4.54
CA LEU A 10 15.79 -12.76 5.69
C LEU A 10 14.41 -13.37 5.96
N SER A 11 13.64 -13.73 4.92
CA SER A 11 12.36 -14.42 5.10
C SER A 11 12.48 -15.85 5.64
N SER A 12 13.63 -16.51 5.49
CA SER A 12 13.85 -17.85 6.07
C SER A 12 14.33 -17.79 7.53
N GLU A 13 14.97 -16.69 7.93
CA GLU A 13 15.56 -16.53 9.28
C GLU A 13 14.63 -15.81 10.24
N LEU A 14 13.82 -14.87 9.74
CA LEU A 14 12.90 -14.09 10.54
C LEU A 14 11.50 -14.70 10.46
N SER A 15 10.69 -14.47 11.50
CA SER A 15 9.28 -14.89 11.49
C SER A 15 8.38 -13.84 12.12
N GLY A 16 7.12 -13.85 11.71
CA GLY A 16 6.05 -13.03 12.28
C GLY A 16 6.22 -11.53 12.00
N LYS A 17 5.93 -10.69 13.00
CA LYS A 17 5.92 -9.22 12.82
C LYS A 17 7.29 -8.63 12.51
N LEU A 18 8.36 -9.26 12.97
CA LEU A 18 9.73 -8.81 12.75
C LEU A 18 10.14 -9.01 11.28
N GLU A 19 9.84 -10.18 10.72
CA GLU A 19 10.05 -10.46 9.30
C GLU A 19 9.34 -9.43 8.42
N MET A 20 8.05 -9.20 8.68
CA MET A 20 7.24 -8.22 7.97
C MET A 20 7.86 -6.82 8.03
N ALA A 21 8.32 -6.38 9.21
CA ALA A 21 8.93 -5.07 9.38
C ALA A 21 10.24 -4.93 8.60
N VAL A 22 11.12 -5.93 8.67
CA VAL A 22 12.42 -5.93 7.99
C VAL A 22 12.24 -5.99 6.47
N LEU A 23 11.35 -6.85 5.97
CA LEU A 23 11.06 -6.93 4.53
C LEU A 23 10.41 -5.65 3.99
N LEU A 24 9.52 -5.01 4.76
CA LEU A 24 8.95 -3.71 4.40
C LEU A 24 10.01 -2.62 4.31
N TRP A 25 11.03 -2.64 5.16
CA TRP A 25 12.13 -1.67 5.14
C TRP A 25 13.11 -1.87 3.98
N MET A 26 13.15 -3.08 3.40
CA MET A 26 13.97 -3.38 2.22
C MET A 26 13.33 -2.90 0.91
N HIS A 27 12.02 -2.62 0.91
CA HIS A 27 11.32 -2.09 -0.25
C HIS A 27 11.56 -0.59 -0.45
N ASP A 28 11.47 -0.14 -1.70
CA ASP A 28 11.38 1.27 -2.01
C ASP A 28 10.15 1.91 -1.30
N PRO A 29 10.18 3.20 -0.94
CA PRO A 29 9.10 3.82 -0.18
C PRO A 29 7.72 3.66 -0.84
N ALA A 30 7.63 3.75 -2.16
CA ALA A 30 6.39 3.63 -2.90
C ALA A 30 5.87 2.17 -2.94
N GLY A 31 6.76 1.20 -3.12
CA GLY A 31 6.48 -0.23 -3.08
C GLY A 31 6.10 -0.71 -1.69
N ARG A 32 6.70 -0.18 -0.63
CA ARG A 32 6.31 -0.42 0.75
C ARG A 32 4.90 0.08 1.01
N ASP A 33 4.63 1.33 0.66
CA ASP A 33 3.31 1.94 0.84
C ASP A 33 2.24 1.20 0.03
N ALA A 34 2.55 0.75 -1.19
CA ALA A 34 1.64 -0.08 -2.00
C ALA A 34 1.27 -1.41 -1.31
N VAL A 35 2.24 -2.09 -0.69
CA VAL A 35 1.99 -3.33 0.07
C VAL A 35 1.14 -3.06 1.32
N VAL A 36 1.45 -1.99 2.05
CA VAL A 36 0.68 -1.63 3.25
C VAL A 36 -0.77 -1.34 2.89
N VAL A 37 -1.04 -0.60 1.81
CA VAL A 37 -2.40 -0.31 1.38
C VAL A 37 -3.12 -1.60 0.95
N ARG A 38 -2.49 -2.47 0.17
CA ARG A 38 -3.10 -3.75 -0.25
C ARG A 38 -3.46 -4.63 0.95
N ASN A 39 -2.56 -4.73 1.94
CA ASN A 39 -2.79 -5.50 3.16
C ASN A 39 -3.92 -4.90 4.00
N SER A 40 -4.00 -3.58 4.06
CA SER A 40 -5.05 -2.85 4.79
C SER A 40 -6.43 -3.12 4.18
N LEU A 41 -6.54 -3.08 2.84
CA LEU A 41 -7.76 -3.40 2.11
C LEU A 41 -8.19 -4.86 2.28
N THR A 42 -7.22 -5.78 2.32
CA THR A 42 -7.50 -7.22 2.51
C THR A 42 -7.94 -7.54 3.94
N THR A 43 -7.37 -6.84 4.93
CA THR A 43 -7.68 -7.06 6.36
C THR A 43 -8.97 -6.35 6.79
N GLY A 44 -9.48 -5.42 5.97
CA GLY A 44 -10.61 -4.54 6.32
C GLY A 44 -10.24 -3.47 7.34
N ASN A 45 -8.95 -3.25 7.62
CA ASN A 45 -8.50 -2.17 8.50
C ASN A 45 -8.00 -1.00 7.66
N LEU A 46 -8.92 -0.06 7.42
CA LEU A 46 -8.73 1.00 6.44
C LEU A 46 -7.91 2.17 6.98
N LYS A 47 -7.81 2.27 8.30
CA LYS A 47 -7.09 3.33 8.99
C LYS A 47 -5.64 3.44 8.50
N ALA A 48 -4.99 2.29 8.29
CA ALA A 48 -3.62 2.25 7.78
C ALA A 48 -3.53 2.72 6.31
N ALA A 49 -4.51 2.40 5.46
CA ALA A 49 -4.56 2.92 4.10
C ALA A 49 -4.81 4.43 4.07
N THR A 50 -5.72 4.93 4.91
CA THR A 50 -6.01 6.36 5.06
C THR A 50 -4.79 7.13 5.55
N GLU A 51 -4.10 6.64 6.58
CA GLU A 51 -2.87 7.26 7.09
C GLU A 51 -1.77 7.31 6.02
N VAL A 52 -1.61 6.23 5.26
CA VAL A 52 -0.63 6.18 4.16
C VAL A 52 -0.94 7.19 3.07
N ILE A 53 -2.20 7.31 2.64
CA ILE A 53 -2.52 8.19 1.51
C ILE A 53 -2.59 9.65 1.96
N CYS A 54 -3.13 9.95 3.15
CA CYS A 54 -3.28 11.32 3.63
C CYS A 54 -1.95 11.97 4.05
N SER A 55 -0.91 11.19 4.38
CA SER A 55 0.38 11.76 4.79
C SER A 55 1.40 11.87 3.66
N ARG A 56 1.06 11.44 2.44
CA ARG A 56 1.98 11.38 1.29
C ARG A 56 1.73 12.57 0.36
N THR A 57 2.78 13.04 -0.29
CA THR A 57 2.64 14.13 -1.28
C THR A 57 2.02 13.62 -2.58
N PRO A 58 1.45 14.50 -3.43
CA PRO A 58 0.86 14.09 -4.70
C PRO A 58 1.82 13.32 -5.62
N SER A 59 3.09 13.74 -5.67
CA SER A 59 4.13 13.06 -6.44
C SER A 59 4.42 11.66 -5.91
N GLN A 60 4.44 11.48 -4.58
CA GLN A 60 4.59 10.16 -3.95
C GLN A 60 3.37 9.27 -4.24
N ILE A 61 2.16 9.83 -4.16
CA ILE A 61 0.91 9.12 -4.50
C ILE A 61 0.96 8.60 -5.93
N GLN A 62 1.46 9.39 -6.88
CA GLN A 62 1.59 8.95 -8.27
C GLN A 62 2.57 7.78 -8.42
N LEU A 63 3.70 7.81 -7.71
CA LEU A 63 4.65 6.69 -7.67
C LEU A 63 4.02 5.45 -7.03
N ILE A 64 3.27 5.62 -5.93
CA ILE A 64 2.54 4.52 -5.29
C ILE A 64 1.56 3.88 -6.28
N ARG A 65 0.81 4.66 -7.06
CA ARG A 65 -0.12 4.14 -8.08
C ARG A 65 0.60 3.29 -9.13
N GLN A 66 1.75 3.76 -9.62
CA GLN A 66 2.55 3.04 -10.61
C GLN A 66 3.09 1.72 -10.03
N HIS A 67 3.67 1.76 -8.84
CA HIS A 67 4.17 0.57 -8.15
C HIS A 67 3.04 -0.41 -7.81
N TYR A 68 1.88 0.09 -7.37
CA TYR A 68 0.72 -0.72 -7.06
C TYR A 68 0.22 -1.48 -8.30
N HIS A 69 0.05 -0.78 -9.42
CA HIS A 69 -0.36 -1.40 -10.68
C HIS A 69 0.68 -2.40 -11.17
N SER A 70 1.98 -2.06 -11.12
CA SER A 70 3.04 -2.97 -11.55
C SER A 70 3.14 -4.23 -10.67
N LYS A 71 2.82 -4.13 -9.38
CA LYS A 71 2.96 -5.25 -8.42
C LYS A 71 1.71 -6.13 -8.35
N PHE A 72 0.52 -5.54 -8.43
CA PHE A 72 -0.75 -6.25 -8.23
C PHE A 72 -1.61 -6.37 -9.49
N GLY A 73 -1.25 -5.70 -10.59
CA GLY A 73 -1.99 -5.74 -11.85
C GLY A 73 -3.37 -5.08 -11.81
N VAL A 74 -3.65 -4.30 -10.76
CA VAL A 74 -4.91 -3.58 -10.56
C VAL A 74 -4.63 -2.12 -10.24
N HIS A 75 -5.51 -1.22 -10.66
CA HIS A 75 -5.42 0.17 -10.28
C HIS A 75 -5.80 0.32 -8.81
N LEU A 76 -5.00 1.08 -8.06
CA LEU A 76 -5.23 1.36 -6.64
C LEU A 76 -6.66 1.83 -6.37
N GLU A 77 -7.18 2.73 -7.21
CA GLU A 77 -8.53 3.29 -7.09
C GLU A 77 -9.63 2.24 -7.28
N ASP A 78 -9.46 1.33 -8.23
CA ASP A 78 -10.44 0.28 -8.51
C ASP A 78 -10.44 -0.78 -7.42
N ASP A 79 -9.25 -1.09 -6.91
CA ASP A 79 -9.09 -2.05 -5.83
C ASP A 79 -9.67 -1.53 -4.51
N ILE A 80 -9.47 -0.24 -4.23
CA ILE A 80 -10.17 0.46 -3.15
C ILE A 80 -11.68 0.38 -3.38
N LYS A 81 -12.23 0.75 -4.55
CA LYS A 81 -13.68 0.67 -4.79
C LYS A 81 -14.27 -0.74 -4.56
N ARG A 82 -13.53 -1.79 -4.93
CA ARG A 82 -13.98 -3.18 -4.80
C ARG A 82 -14.09 -3.66 -3.36
N HIS A 83 -13.15 -3.27 -2.50
CA HIS A 83 -13.12 -3.72 -1.11
C HIS A 83 -14.09 -2.92 -0.21
N THR A 84 -14.80 -1.93 -0.76
CA THR A 84 -15.39 -0.83 0.03
C THR A 84 -16.83 -0.53 -0.35
N SER A 85 -17.41 -1.34 -1.22
CA SER A 85 -18.80 -1.26 -1.66
C SER A 85 -19.84 -1.62 -0.58
N GLY A 86 -19.44 -1.68 0.70
CA GLY A 86 -20.33 -1.87 1.85
C GLY A 86 -20.81 -0.54 2.45
N ASP A 87 -22.05 -0.51 2.95
CA ASP A 87 -22.77 0.73 3.30
C ASP A 87 -22.19 1.58 4.45
N HIS A 88 -21.24 1.07 5.24
CA HIS A 88 -20.89 1.66 6.53
C HIS A 88 -19.59 2.49 6.58
N GLU A 89 -18.74 2.44 5.55
CA GLU A 89 -17.41 3.09 5.60
C GLU A 89 -17.23 4.22 4.58
N LYS A 90 -18.31 4.67 3.95
CA LYS A 90 -18.32 5.65 2.84
C LYS A 90 -17.62 6.99 3.15
N VAL A 91 -17.52 7.41 4.40
CA VAL A 91 -17.05 8.77 4.76
C VAL A 91 -15.52 8.91 4.72
N GLU A 92 -14.76 7.90 5.16
CA GLU A 92 -13.29 7.92 5.04
C GLU A 92 -12.85 7.74 3.57
N TYR A 93 -13.61 6.94 2.80
CA TYR A 93 -13.34 6.68 1.39
C TYR A 93 -13.54 7.85 0.47
N VAL A 94 -14.59 8.64 0.69
CA VAL A 94 -14.84 9.83 -0.12
C VAL A 94 -13.68 10.81 0.05
N SER A 95 -13.16 10.98 1.26
CA SER A 95 -11.97 11.83 1.51
C SER A 95 -10.73 11.32 0.76
N LEU A 96 -10.50 10.01 0.76
CA LEU A 96 -9.41 9.34 0.04
C LEU A 96 -9.51 9.48 -1.49
N LEU A 97 -10.68 9.20 -2.07
CA LEU A 97 -10.94 9.38 -3.50
C LEU A 97 -10.88 10.84 -3.91
N PHE A 98 -11.32 11.76 -3.05
CA PHE A 98 -11.18 13.19 -3.27
C PHE A 98 -9.71 13.59 -3.25
N TYR A 99 -8.90 13.13 -2.28
CA TYR A 99 -7.47 13.44 -2.24
C TYR A 99 -6.72 12.90 -3.47
N LEU A 100 -6.98 11.66 -3.87
CA LEU A 100 -6.37 11.04 -5.06
C LEU A 100 -6.76 11.74 -6.37
N ARG A 101 -7.92 12.40 -6.40
CA ARG A 101 -8.48 13.05 -7.59
C ARG A 101 -8.29 14.58 -7.63
N TYR A 102 -8.15 15.24 -6.48
CA TYR A 102 -8.03 16.71 -6.36
C TYR A 102 -6.61 17.19 -6.04
N CYS A 103 -5.72 16.35 -5.50
CA CYS A 103 -4.32 16.74 -5.24
C CYS A 103 -3.40 16.54 -6.47
N VAL A 104 -3.94 16.03 -7.59
CA VAL A 104 -3.19 15.75 -8.85
C VAL A 104 -3.53 16.77 -9.96
N CYS A 105 -4.13 17.91 -9.62
CA CYS A 105 -4.26 19.05 -10.53
C CYS A 105 -3.12 20.06 -10.28
#